data_AF-A0A8I0K9L6-F1
#
_entry.id   AF-A0A8I0K9L6-F1
#
_cell.length_a   1.000
_cell.length_b   1.000
_cell.length_c   1.000
_cell.angle_alpha   90.00
_cell.angle_beta   90.00
_cell.angle_gamma   90.00
#
_symmetry.space_group_name_H-M   'P 1'
#
loop_
_entity.id
_entity.type
_entity.pdbx_description
1 polymer ?
#
loop_
_entity_poly.entity_id
_entity_poly.type
_entity_poly.pdbx_seq_one_letter_code
_entity_poly.pdbx_strand_id
1 'polypeptide(L)' 'MSKKILMLVGDYAEDYETMVPFQFLTGLGYTVHAVCPNKKNGDHIATAIHDFEGEQTYSEKRGHNFAINYDFDA' A
#
# COMPACT_ATOMS: atom_id res chain seq x y z
N MET A 1 7.17 24.04 -4.19
CA MET A 1 7.54 22.65 -4.55
C MET A 1 6.59 21.70 -3.84
N SER A 2 6.01 20.74 -4.57
CA SER A 2 5.21 19.67 -3.96
C SER A 2 6.11 18.79 -3.09
N LYS A 3 5.60 18.31 -1.95
CA LYS A 3 6.36 17.41 -1.06
C LYS A 3 6.46 16.03 -1.69
N LYS A 4 7.55 15.32 -1.37
CA LYS A 4 7.74 13.90 -1.72
C LYS A 4 7.49 13.05 -0.48
N ILE A 5 6.74 11.97 -0.64
CA ILE A 5 6.32 11.07 0.43
C ILE A 5 6.79 9.67 0.06
N LEU A 6 7.43 8.98 1.01
CA LEU A 6 7.77 7.57 0.91
C LEU A 6 6.71 6.76 1.63
N MET A 7 6.18 5.74 0.97
CA MET A 7 5.23 4.79 1.53
C MET A 7 5.89 3.42 1.57
N LEU A 8 6.16 2.92 2.78
CA LEU A 8 6.69 1.57 2.97
C LEU A 8 5.51 0.59 2.95
N VAL A 9 5.51 -0.33 1.99
CA VAL A 9 4.48 -1.36 1.84
C VAL A 9 5.11 -2.75 1.83
N GLY A 10 4.29 -3.78 1.99
CA GLY A 10 4.72 -5.18 1.99
C GLY A 10 3.56 -6.12 1.76
N ASP A 11 3.85 -7.39 1.49
CA ASP A 11 2.81 -8.40 1.34
C ASP A 11 1.94 -8.48 2.61
N TYR A 12 0.63 -8.51 2.39
CA TYR A 12 -0.44 -8.46 3.39
C TYR A 12 -0.50 -7.18 4.23
N ALA A 13 0.02 -6.06 3.72
CA ALA A 13 -0.40 -4.74 4.21
C ALA A 13 -1.92 -4.56 4.02
N GLU A 14 -2.58 -3.85 4.95
CA GLU A 14 -4.03 -3.68 4.91
C GLU A 14 -4.45 -2.87 3.66
N ASP A 15 -5.47 -3.34 2.94
CA ASP A 15 -5.86 -2.88 1.61
C ASP A 15 -6.26 -1.40 1.59
N TYR A 16 -7.07 -0.96 2.55
CA TYR A 16 -7.45 0.43 2.70
C TYR A 16 -6.32 1.27 3.28
N GLU A 17 -5.57 0.78 4.26
CA GLU A 17 -4.42 1.49 4.81
C GLU A 17 -3.33 1.73 3.75
N THR A 18 -3.29 0.89 2.72
CA THR A 18 -2.37 1.04 1.58
C THR A 18 -2.95 1.95 0.50
N MET A 19 -4.14 1.63 -0.01
CA MET A 19 -4.68 2.29 -1.20
C MET A 19 -5.22 3.70 -0.92
N VAL A 20 -5.91 3.90 0.21
CA VAL A 20 -6.57 5.18 0.52
C VAL A 20 -5.54 6.30 0.70
N PRO A 21 -4.48 6.15 1.53
CA PRO A 21 -3.45 7.18 1.64
C PRO A 21 -2.71 7.43 0.32
N PHE A 22 -2.38 6.36 -0.41
CA PHE A 22 -1.69 6.47 -1.70
C PHE A 22 -2.47 7.33 -2.70
N GLN A 23 -3.75 7.01 -2.90
CA GLN A 23 -4.61 7.73 -3.84
C GLN A 23 -4.91 9.15 -3.37
N PHE A 24 -5.22 9.34 -2.07
CA PHE A 24 -5.52 10.65 -1.52
C PHE A 24 -4.34 11.61 -1.67
N LEU A 25 -3.14 11.19 -1.27
CA LEU A 25 -1.93 12.01 -1.37
C LEU A 25 -1.55 12.29 -2.82
N THR A 26 -1.66 11.29 -3.69
CA THR A 26 -1.45 11.47 -5.14
C THR A 26 -2.47 12.46 -5.73
N GLY A 27 -3.74 12.36 -5.36
CA GLY A 27 -4.82 13.25 -5.80
C GLY A 27 -4.64 14.70 -5.35
N LEU A 28 -3.99 14.92 -4.20
CA LEU A 28 -3.58 16.25 -3.72
C LEU A 28 -2.34 16.81 -4.44
N GLY A 29 -1.74 16.06 -5.37
CA GLY A 29 -0.57 16.48 -6.14
C GLY A 29 0.77 16.22 -5.45
N TYR A 30 0.80 15.40 -4.38
CA TYR A 30 2.06 14.93 -3.81
C TYR A 30 2.71 13.87 -4.69
N THR A 31 4.04 13.84 -4.72
CA THR A 31 4.76 12.70 -5.26
C THR A 31 4.83 11.61 -4.19
N VAL A 32 4.22 10.46 -4.43
CA VAL A 32 4.23 9.31 -3.51
C VAL A 32 5.01 8.16 -4.14
N HIS A 33 6.09 7.74 -3.49
CA HIS A 33 6.85 6.55 -3.87
C HIS A 33 6.47 5.40 -2.93
N ALA A 34 5.80 4.38 -3.45
CA ALA A 34 5.49 3.16 -2.72
C ALA A 34 6.54 2.10 -3.03
N VAL A 35 7.23 1.62 -1.99
CA VAL A 35 8.37 0.69 -2.10
C VAL A 35 8.17 -0.52 -1.19
N CYS A 36 8.72 -1.67 -1.58
CA CYS A 36 8.75 -2.90 -0.79
C CYS A 36 10.13 -3.57 -0.97
N PRO A 37 10.78 -4.04 0.12
CA PRO A 37 12.03 -4.78 -0.01
C PRO A 37 11.92 -5.93 -1.01
N ASN A 38 12.96 -6.12 -1.82
CA ASN A 38 13.04 -7.16 -2.86
C ASN A 38 11.97 -7.06 -3.97
N LYS A 39 11.28 -5.91 -4.11
CA LYS A 39 10.36 -5.62 -5.21
C LYS A 39 10.79 -4.34 -5.94
N LYS A 40 10.47 -4.28 -7.22
CA LYS A 40 10.80 -3.16 -8.12
C LYS A 40 9.54 -2.51 -8.66
N ASN A 41 9.69 -1.34 -9.25
CA ASN A 41 8.63 -0.68 -10.01
C ASN A 41 8.03 -1.65 -11.05
N GLY A 42 6.71 -1.80 -11.03
CA GLY A 42 5.96 -2.75 -11.86
C GLY A 42 5.63 -4.08 -11.17
N ASP A 43 6.31 -4.43 -10.06
CA ASP A 43 5.90 -5.54 -9.21
C ASP A 43 4.64 -5.17 -8.41
N HIS A 44 4.07 -6.15 -7.70
CA HIS A 44 2.93 -5.94 -6.82
C HIS A 44 3.09 -6.65 -5.47
N ILE A 45 2.41 -6.12 -4.46
CA ILE A 45 2.13 -6.83 -3.20
C ILE A 45 0.68 -7.34 -3.23
N ALA A 46 0.43 -8.47 -2.56
CA ALA A 46 -0.95 -8.81 -2.19
C ALA A 46 -1.32 -8.04 -0.93
N THR A 47 -2.53 -7.50 -0.82
CA THR A 47 -3.02 -6.85 0.42
C THR A 47 -3.94 -7.76 1.23
N ALA A 48 -4.19 -7.38 2.48
CA ALA A 48 -5.14 -8.01 3.38
C ALA A 48 -6.33 -7.07 3.64
N ILE A 49 -7.55 -7.62 3.72
CA ILE A 49 -8.71 -6.91 4.25
C ILE A 49 -8.90 -7.40 5.68
N HIS A 50 -8.81 -6.49 6.65
CA HIS A 50 -9.09 -6.78 8.06
C HIS A 50 -10.43 -6.19 8.44
N ASP A 51 -11.40 -7.06 8.76
CA ASP A 51 -12.76 -6.63 9.14
C ASP A 51 -13.31 -7.39 10.35
N PHE A 52 -14.06 -6.69 11.20
CA PHE A 52 -14.69 -7.27 12.38
C PHE A 52 -16.09 -7.79 12.04
N GLU A 53 -16.22 -9.10 11.93
CA GLU A 53 -17.46 -9.78 11.51
C GLU A 53 -18.23 -10.44 12.67
N GLY A 54 -17.91 -10.07 13.92
CA GLY A 54 -18.62 -10.51 15.13
C GLY A 54 -17.78 -11.30 16.14
N GLU A 55 -16.53 -11.64 15.80
CA GLU A 55 -15.60 -12.36 16.68
C GLU A 55 -14.73 -11.42 17.53
N GLN A 56 -13.96 -11.97 18.47
CA GLN A 56 -13.07 -11.20 19.35
C GLN A 56 -11.90 -10.51 18.62
N THR A 57 -11.63 -10.91 17.37
CA THR A 57 -10.60 -10.34 16.51
C THR A 57 -11.12 -10.23 15.09
N TYR A 58 -10.41 -9.48 14.25
CA TYR A 58 -10.74 -9.34 12.83
C TYR A 58 -10.62 -10.67 12.08
N SER A 59 -11.43 -10.80 11.03
CA SER A 59 -11.22 -11.76 9.95
C SER A 59 -10.19 -11.21 8.96
N GLU A 60 -9.46 -12.09 8.29
CA GLU A 60 -8.58 -11.70 7.19
C GLU A 60 -9.08 -12.31 5.87
N LYS A 61 -9.18 -11.46 4.84
CA LYS A 61 -9.47 -11.86 3.46
C LYS A 61 -8.41 -11.30 2.54
N ARG A 62 -8.12 -11.99 1.43
CA ARG A 62 -7.20 -11.45 0.43
C ARG A 62 -7.82 -10.23 -0.25
N GLY A 63 -7.11 -9.11 -0.21
CA GLY A 63 -7.49 -7.86 -0.88
C GLY A 63 -7.01 -7.78 -2.32
N HIS A 64 -6.85 -6.55 -2.82
CA HIS A 64 -6.36 -6.29 -4.16
C HIS A 64 -4.84 -6.51 -4.26
N ASN A 65 -4.32 -6.61 -5.48
CA ASN A 65 -2.89 -6.46 -5.69
C ASN A 65 -2.56 -4.97 -5.79
N PHE A 66 -1.67 -4.46 -4.93
CA PHE A 66 -1.20 -3.08 -4.98
C PHE A 66 0.13 -2.99 -5.73
N ALA A 67 0.21 -2.10 -6.73
CA ALA A 67 1.38 -1.95 -7.59
C ALA A 67 2.49 -1.10 -6.94
N ILE A 68 3.72 -1.62 -6.98
CA ILE A 68 4.92 -0.89 -6.58
C ILE A 68 5.29 0.09 -7.71
N ASN A 69 5.52 1.36 -7.37
CA ASN A 69 5.81 2.41 -8.34
C ASN A 69 7.24 2.98 -8.26
N TYR A 70 8.04 2.49 -7.31
CA TYR A 70 9.42 2.93 -7.10
C TYR A 70 10.28 1.79 -6.56
N ASP A 71 11.57 1.76 -6.93
CA ASP A 71 12.50 0.72 -6.48
C ASP A 71 12.93 1.01 -5.03
N PHE A 72 13.02 -0.04 -4.20
CA PHE A 72 13.43 0.09 -2.79
C PHE A 72 14.89 0.58 -2.64
N ASP A 73 15.76 0.15 -3.55
CA ASP A 73 17.20 0.44 -3.52
C ASP A 73 17.62 1.67 -4.38
N ALA A 74 16.65 2.47 -4.81
CA ALA A 74 16.86 3.63 -5.69
C ALA A 74 17.61 4.80 -5.03
#